data_AF-A0A2I1GNC6-F1
#
_entry.id   AF-A0A2I1GNC6-F1
#
_cell.length_a   1.000
_cell.length_b   1.000
_cell.length_c   1.000
_cell.angle_alpha   90.00
_cell.angle_beta   90.00
_cell.angle_gamma   90.00
#
_symmetry.space_group_name_H-M   'P 1'
#
loop_
_entity.id
_entity.type
_entity.pdbx_description
1 polymer ?
#
loop_
_entity_poly.entity_id
_entity_poly.type
_entity_poly.pdbx_seq_one_letter_code
_entity_poly.pdbx_strand_id
1 'polypeptide(L)' 'MSIKSWTSSRVVLLGDAAHAMSPILGLGANNAIQDADKLSQALLKYTDKLPLLRLLFHLDLLAL' A
#
# COMPACT_ATOMS: atom_id res chain seq x y z
N MET A 1 -0.81 10.75 10.56
CA MET A 1 -2.04 11.21 9.86
C MET A 1 -2.38 10.11 8.87
N SER A 2 -3.60 9.56 8.89
CA SER A 2 -3.99 8.45 8.01
C SER A 2 -5.07 8.90 7.04
N ILE A 3 -4.92 8.58 5.76
CA ILE A 3 -5.90 8.88 4.71
C ILE A 3 -6.89 7.71 4.60
N LYS A 4 -8.15 8.01 4.24
CA LYS A 4 -9.24 7.01 4.25
C LYS A 4 -9.13 5.93 3.16
N SER A 5 -8.42 6.21 2.06
CA SER A 5 -8.17 5.24 0.98
C SER A 5 -6.81 5.50 0.36
N TRP A 6 -6.02 4.45 0.17
CA TRP A 6 -4.69 4.52 -0.43
C TRP A 6 -4.73 4.23 -1.93
N THR A 7 -5.91 3.97 -2.50
CA THR A 7 -6.06 3.53 -3.88
C THR A 7 -7.16 4.29 -4.62
N SER A 8 -6.94 4.44 -5.93
CA SER A 8 -7.95 4.77 -6.93
C SER A 8 -7.77 3.85 -8.15
N SER A 9 -8.50 4.08 -9.26
CA SER A 9 -8.54 3.17 -10.42
C SER A 9 -7.17 2.68 -10.90
N ARG A 10 -6.20 3.60 -11.06
CA ARG A 10 -4.85 3.30 -11.57
C ARG A 10 -3.74 3.99 -10.76
N VAL A 11 -4.06 4.46 -9.55
CA VAL A 11 -3.09 5.15 -8.67
C VAL A 11 -3.16 4.54 -7.29
N VAL A 12 -1.98 4.29 -6.71
CA VAL A 12 -1.80 3.75 -5.36
C VAL A 12 -0.77 4.61 -4.62
N LEU A 13 -1.07 4.99 -3.38
CA LEU A 13 -0.17 5.69 -2.47
C LEU A 13 0.54 4.67 -1.57
N LEU A 14 1.83 4.89 -1.31
CA LEU A 14 2.67 4.02 -0.47
C LEU A 14 3.51 4.87 0.49
N GLY A 15 4.01 4.26 1.57
CA GLY A 15 4.90 4.94 2.51
C GLY A 15 4.31 6.21 3.11
N ASP A 16 5.11 7.26 3.29
CA ASP A 16 4.67 8.51 3.95
C ASP A 16 3.47 9.20 3.29
N ALA A 17 3.29 9.02 1.97
CA ALA A 17 2.13 9.56 1.26
C ALA A 17 0.81 8.87 1.67
N ALA A 18 0.88 7.65 2.18
CA ALA A 18 -0.26 6.87 2.65
C ALA A 18 -0.35 6.83 4.19
N HIS A 19 0.79 6.71 4.88
CA HIS A 19 0.85 6.39 6.31
C HIS A 19 2.08 6.93 7.04
N ALA A 20 2.44 8.21 6.88
CA ALA A 20 3.58 8.80 7.62
C ALA A 20 3.57 8.45 9.12
N MET A 21 4.65 7.81 9.57
CA MET A 21 4.79 7.22 10.91
C MET A 21 5.75 8.02 11.80
N SER A 22 5.68 7.81 13.10
CA SER A 22 6.68 8.33 14.04
C SER A 22 8.06 7.70 13.75
N PRO A 23 9.15 8.49 13.76
CA PRO A 23 10.50 7.95 13.53
C PRO A 23 11.03 7.13 14.72
N ILE A 24 10.38 7.15 15.87
CA ILE A 24 10.88 6.59 17.15
C ILE A 24 11.23 5.10 17.06
N LEU A 25 10.57 4.35 16.17
CA LEU A 25 10.83 2.92 15.96
C LEU A 25 11.55 2.60 14.64
N GLY A 26 11.81 3.60 13.79
CA GLY A 26 12.48 3.39 12.50
C GLY A 26 11.72 2.48 11.51
N LEU A 27 10.41 2.25 11.71
CA LEU A 27 9.65 1.27 10.92
C LEU A 27 9.17 1.80 9.56
N GLY A 28 9.12 3.11 9.35
CA GLY A 28 8.51 3.72 8.17
C GLY A 28 9.10 3.20 6.85
N ALA A 29 10.42 3.10 6.75
CA ALA A 29 11.09 2.60 5.54
C ALA A 29 10.80 1.12 5.28
N ASN A 30 10.82 0.28 6.33
CA ASN A 30 10.52 -1.15 6.21
C ASN A 30 9.06 -1.38 5.76
N ASN A 31 8.14 -0.55 6.26
CA ASN A 31 6.73 -0.62 5.85
C ASN A 31 6.56 -0.15 4.40
N ALA A 32 7.21 0.95 4.00
CA ALA A 32 7.17 1.42 2.61
C ALA A 32 7.71 0.38 1.60
N ILE A 33 8.77 -0.36 1.96
CA ILE A 33 9.31 -1.44 1.12
C ILE A 33 8.30 -2.59 1.01
N GLN A 34 7.64 -2.98 2.11
CA GLN A 34 6.60 -4.02 2.08
C GLN A 34 5.39 -3.60 1.24
N ASP A 35 5.00 -2.33 1.26
CA ASP A 35 3.93 -1.84 0.39
C ASP A 35 4.30 -1.99 -1.09
N ALA A 36 5.54 -1.64 -1.46
CA ALA A 36 6.03 -1.75 -2.82
C ALA A 36 6.08 -3.21 -3.30
N ASP A 37 6.54 -4.14 -2.45
CA ASP A 37 6.53 -5.57 -2.76
C ASP A 37 5.11 -6.09 -3.01
N LYS A 38 4.16 -5.76 -2.12
CA LYS A 38 2.76 -6.15 -2.27
C LYS A 38 2.12 -5.56 -3.53
N LEU A 39 2.40 -4.29 -3.84
CA LEU A 39 1.92 -3.66 -5.08
C LEU A 39 2.51 -4.36 -6.31
N SER A 40 3.79 -4.70 -6.30
CA SER A 40 4.44 -5.45 -7.38
C SER A 40 3.76 -6.80 -7.61
N GLN A 41 3.54 -7.57 -6.54
CA GLN A 41 2.84 -8.86 -6.62
C GLN A 41 1.40 -8.72 -7.13
N ALA A 42 0.69 -7.66 -6.74
CA ALA A 42 -0.64 -7.36 -7.26
C ALA A 42 -0.60 -7.04 -8.76
N LEU A 43 0.34 -6.19 -9.20
CA LEU A 43 0.50 -5.84 -10.60
C LEU A 43 0.84 -7.07 -11.47
N LEU A 44 1.65 -8.00 -10.98
CA LEU A 44 1.95 -9.25 -11.68
C LEU A 44 0.72 -10.15 -11.88
N LYS A 45 -0.27 -10.06 -10.98
CA LYS A 45 -1.52 -10.83 -11.03
C LYS A 45 -2.66 -10.04 -11.71
N TYR A 46 -2.41 -8.79 -12.10
CA TYR A 46 -3.43 -7.93 -12.66
C TYR A 46 -3.93 -8.46 -14.01
N THR A 47 -5.25 -8.49 -14.15
CA THR A 47 -5.93 -8.73 -15.42
C THR A 47 -7.11 -7.76 -15.50
N ASP A 48 -7.63 -7.49 -16.69
CA ASP A 48 -8.81 -6.60 -16.84
C ASP A 48 -10.04 -7.11 -16.07
N LYS A 49 -10.08 -8.41 -15.73
CA LYS A 49 -11.14 -9.04 -14.93
C LYS A 49 -10.89 -8.99 -13.42
N LEU A 50 -9.67 -8.66 -12.99
CA LEU A 50 -9.26 -8.62 -11.59
C LEU A 50 -8.66 -7.24 -11.25
N PRO A 51 -9.49 -6.26 -10.85
CA PRO A 51 -9.03 -4.89 -10.65
C PRO A 51 -8.03 -4.81 -9.49
N LEU A 52 -7.09 -3.87 -9.58
CA LEU A 52 -6.03 -3.66 -8.58
C LEU A 52 -6.59 -3.50 -7.16
N LEU A 53 -7.72 -2.81 -6.99
CA LEU A 53 -8.40 -2.68 -5.70
C LEU A 53 -8.69 -4.04 -5.05
N ARG A 54 -9.06 -5.07 -5.84
CA ARG A 54 -9.34 -6.42 -5.35
C ARG A 54 -8.06 -7.16 -4.90
N LEU A 55 -6.93 -6.84 -5.53
CA LEU A 55 -5.62 -7.45 -5.24
C LEU A 55 -4.91 -6.78 -4.06
N LEU A 56 -5.29 -5.54 -3.73
CA LEU A 56 -4.65 -4.71 -2.70
C LEU A 56 -5.37 -4.73 -1.35
N PHE A 57 -6.47 -5.50 -1.17
CA PHE A 57 -7.21 -5.64 0.10
C PHE A 57 -6.37 -6.10 1.32
N HIS A 58 -5.09 -6.42 1.15
CA HIS A 58 -4.14 -6.76 2.21
C HIS A 58 -3.13 -5.65 2.56
N LEU A 59 -3.22 -4.49 1.91
CA LEU A 59 -2.42 -3.32 2.28
C LEU A 59 -2.97 -2.60 3.53
N ASP A 60 -4.28 -2.71 3.78
CA ASP A 60 -4.94 -2.02 4.89
C ASP A 60 -4.57 -2.58 6.29
N LEU A 61 -3.96 -3.77 6.37
CA LEU A 61 -3.69 -4.45 7.65
C LEU A 61 -2.34 -4.11 8.31
N LEU A 62 -1.49 -3.28 7.68
CA LEU A 62 -0.20 -2.86 8.26
C LEU A 62 -0.20 -1.46 8.88
N ALA A 63 -1.33 -0.74 8.84
CA ALA A 63 -1.50 0.50 9.60
C ALA A 63 -1.85 0.18 11.07
N LEU A 64 -0.86 -0.30 11.83
CA LEU A 64 -0.80 -0.09 13.28
C LEU A 64 0.00 1.19 13.57
#